data_AF-A0A258A765-F1
#
_entry.id   AF-A0A258A765-F1
#
_cell.length_a   1.000
_cell.length_b   1.000
_cell.length_c   1.000
_cell.angle_alpha   90.00
_cell.angle_beta   90.00
_cell.angle_gamma   90.00
#
_symmetry.space_group_name_H-M   'P 1'
#
loop_
_entity.id
_entity.type
_entity.pdbx_description
1 polymer ?
#
loop_
_entity_poly.entity_id
_entity_poly.type
_entity_poly.pdbx_seq_one_letter_code
_entity_poly.pdbx_strand_id
1 'polypeptide(L)'
;AEFDEKRRALGVEDALREVPGITTAMMVALGENDVKNVEDLAGCATDDLVGWTERKDGETTRHSGYLDGFDLSRQDAEAIVMSARVQAGWVEAPADDAEPAAEETAEA
;
A
#
# COMPACT_ATOMS: atom_id res chain seq x y z
N ALA A 1 9.87 -1.77 17.90
CA ALA A 1 8.93 -2.13 18.99
C ALA A 1 7.70 -1.24 18.92
N GLU A 2 7.85 0.08 19.12
CA GLU A 2 6.69 1.00 19.17
C GLU A 2 5.77 0.98 17.94
N PHE A 3 6.31 1.09 16.72
CA PHE A 3 5.48 1.03 15.50
C PHE A 3 4.89 -0.37 15.23
N ASP A 4 5.52 -1.42 15.75
CA ASP A 4 5.05 -2.79 15.62
C ASP A 4 3.85 -3.06 16.54
N GLU A 5 3.87 -2.50 17.75
CA GLU A 5 2.72 -2.55 18.66
C GLU A 5 1.57 -1.66 18.15
N LYS A 6 1.88 -0.47 17.64
CA LYS A 6 0.86 0.44 17.09
C LYS A 6 0.13 -0.16 15.89
N ARG A 7 0.85 -0.71 14.91
CA ARG A 7 0.20 -1.32 13.73
C ARG A 7 -0.70 -2.49 14.15
N ARG A 8 -0.25 -3.32 15.12
CA ARG A 8 -1.04 -4.44 15.64
C ARG A 8 -2.30 -3.97 16.36
N ALA A 9 -2.20 -2.89 17.14
CA ALA A 9 -3.35 -2.27 17.78
C ALA A 9 -4.37 -1.71 16.77
N LEU A 10 -3.91 -1.24 15.61
CA LEU A 10 -4.75 -0.81 14.49
C LEU A 10 -5.31 -1.98 13.66
N GLY A 11 -4.89 -3.22 13.94
CA GLY A 11 -5.30 -4.41 13.20
C GLY A 11 -4.58 -4.59 11.86
N VAL A 12 -3.42 -3.95 11.68
CA VAL A 12 -2.64 -4.03 10.45
C VAL A 12 -1.86 -5.35 10.40
N GLU A 13 -2.07 -6.10 9.33
CA GLU A 13 -1.49 -7.42 9.11
C GLU A 13 0.01 -7.35 8.84
N ASP A 14 0.72 -8.41 9.23
CA ASP A 14 2.15 -8.57 8.95
C ASP A 14 2.46 -8.67 7.45
N ALA A 15 1.53 -9.19 6.65
CA ALA A 15 1.68 -9.38 5.21
C ALA A 15 2.00 -8.08 4.44
N LEU A 16 1.56 -6.92 4.94
CA LEU A 16 1.90 -5.63 4.34
C LEU A 16 3.39 -5.32 4.36
N ARG A 17 4.17 -5.96 5.25
CA ARG A 17 5.63 -5.83 5.28
C ARG A 17 6.32 -6.53 4.11
N GLU A 18 5.65 -7.50 3.49
CA GLU A 18 6.14 -8.23 2.32
C GLU A 18 5.95 -7.43 1.02
N VAL A 19 5.23 -6.30 1.06
CA VAL A 19 5.10 -5.39 -0.09
C VAL A 19 6.37 -4.55 -0.23
N PRO A 20 7.09 -4.62 -1.36
CA PRO A 20 8.30 -3.84 -1.58
C PRO A 20 8.03 -2.34 -1.41
N GLY A 21 8.89 -1.67 -0.63
CA GLY A 21 8.76 -0.23 -0.36
C GLY A 21 7.90 0.12 0.85
N ILE A 22 7.22 -0.85 1.48
CA ILE A 22 6.48 -0.61 2.74
C ILE A 22 7.41 -0.77 3.95
N THR A 23 7.42 0.25 4.81
CA THR A 23 8.09 0.20 6.11
C THR A 23 7.09 0.03 7.25
N THR A 24 7.56 -0.40 8.42
CA THR A 24 6.67 -0.55 9.60
C THR A 24 6.04 0.78 10.05
N ALA A 25 6.72 1.91 9.81
CA ALA A 25 6.13 3.22 10.09
C ALA A 25 5.02 3.58 9.08
N MET A 26 5.20 3.25 7.80
CA MET A 26 4.16 3.41 6.78
C MET A 26 2.95 2.50 7.05
N MET A 27 3.15 1.27 7.55
CA MET A 27 2.07 0.39 7.99
C MET A 27 1.17 1.02 9.06
N VAL A 28 1.74 1.81 9.98
CA VAL A 28 0.93 2.54 10.98
C VAL A 28 0.10 3.63 10.32
N ALA A 29 0.71 4.45 9.46
CA ALA A 29 0.00 5.51 8.73
C ALA A 29 -1.11 4.96 7.82
N LEU A 30 -0.88 3.82 7.17
CA LEU A 30 -1.90 3.08 6.42
C LEU A 30 -3.04 2.60 7.33
N GLY A 31 -2.71 2.00 8.47
CA GLY A 31 -3.70 1.55 9.46
C GLY A 31 -4.57 2.67 10.03
N GLU A 32 -4.02 3.88 10.20
CA GLU A 32 -4.77 5.07 10.60
C GLU A 32 -5.79 5.52 9.54
N ASN A 33 -5.58 5.13 8.29
CA ASN A 33 -6.46 5.40 7.15
C ASN A 33 -7.26 4.15 6.71
N ASP A 34 -7.43 3.17 7.61
CA ASP A 34 -8.20 1.93 7.40
C ASP A 34 -7.64 0.97 6.34
N VAL A 35 -6.34 1.12 5.99
CA VAL A 35 -5.61 0.17 5.13
C VAL A 35 -4.86 -0.82 6.02
N LYS A 36 -5.41 -2.03 6.19
CA LYS A 36 -4.94 -3.00 7.20
C LYS A 36 -4.33 -4.26 6.60
N ASN A 37 -4.69 -4.63 5.38
CA ASN A 37 -4.18 -5.82 4.71
C ASN A 37 -3.73 -5.50 3.27
N VAL A 38 -3.20 -6.52 2.58
CA VAL A 38 -2.71 -6.39 1.19
C VAL A 38 -3.85 -6.07 0.22
N GLU A 39 -5.06 -6.58 0.44
CA GLU A 39 -6.21 -6.26 -0.42
C GLU A 39 -6.63 -4.79 -0.30
N ASP A 40 -6.63 -4.23 0.92
CA ASP A 40 -6.91 -2.80 1.14
C ASP A 40 -5.89 -1.93 0.41
N LEU A 41 -4.60 -2.30 0.49
CA LEU A 41 -3.53 -1.58 -0.20
C LEU A 41 -3.63 -1.74 -1.73
N ALA A 42 -4.03 -2.91 -2.23
CA ALA A 42 -4.28 -3.14 -3.65
C ALA A 42 -5.43 -2.29 -4.20
N GLY A 43 -6.43 -2.02 -3.34
CA GLY A 43 -7.57 -1.13 -3.59
C GLY A 43 -7.21 0.35 -3.65
N CYS A 44 -6.07 0.76 -3.10
CA CYS A 44 -5.64 2.15 -3.12
C CYS A 44 -5.28 2.61 -4.54
N ALA A 45 -5.52 3.89 -4.81
CA ALA A 45 -4.91 4.62 -5.91
C ALA A 45 -3.57 5.23 -5.45
N THR A 46 -2.71 5.55 -6.42
CA THR A 46 -1.45 6.25 -6.14
C THR A 46 -1.69 7.59 -5.42
N ASP A 47 -2.77 8.30 -5.79
CA ASP A 47 -3.18 9.56 -5.16
C ASP A 47 -3.61 9.39 -3.70
N ASP A 48 -4.10 8.22 -3.30
CA ASP A 48 -4.42 7.95 -1.89
C ASP A 48 -3.15 7.90 -1.04
N LEU A 49 -2.02 7.47 -1.60
CA LEU A 49 -0.74 7.38 -0.89
C LEU A 49 0.01 8.72 -0.84
N VAL A 50 0.14 9.41 -1.99
CA VAL A 50 0.98 10.64 -2.10
C VAL A 50 0.19 11.94 -2.20
N GLY A 51 -1.14 11.85 -2.19
CA GLY A 51 -2.03 12.99 -2.33
C GLY A 51 -2.14 13.49 -3.77
N TRP A 52 -3.05 14.43 -3.96
CA TRP A 52 -3.35 15.05 -5.25
C TRP A 52 -3.70 16.52 -5.09
N THR A 53 -3.61 17.27 -6.18
CA THR A 53 -3.99 18.68 -6.22
C THR A 53 -5.16 18.87 -7.14
N GLU A 54 -6.25 19.42 -6.62
CA GLU A 54 -7.43 19.78 -7.41
C GLU A 54 -7.37 21.28 -7.74
N ARG A 55 -7.57 21.62 -9.02
CA ARG A 55 -7.71 23.02 -9.45
C ARG A 55 -9.14 23.26 -9.95
N LYS A 56 -9.85 24.17 -9.28
CA LYS A 56 -11.22 24.53 -9.60
C LYS A 56 -11.43 26.03 -9.42
N ASP A 57 -12.10 26.67 -10.38
CA ASP A 57 -12.43 28.11 -10.35
C ASP A 57 -11.24 29.05 -10.07
N GLY A 58 -10.03 28.64 -10.48
CA GLY A 58 -8.80 29.40 -10.29
C GLY A 58 -8.10 29.15 -8.94
N GLU A 59 -8.76 28.45 -8.01
CA GLU A 59 -8.20 27.99 -6.74
C GLU A 59 -7.51 26.63 -6.89
N THR A 60 -6.45 26.38 -6.14
CA THR A 60 -5.73 25.10 -6.12
C THR A 60 -5.71 24.59 -4.69
N THR A 61 -6.35 23.44 -4.47
CA THR A 61 -6.46 22.77 -3.18
C THR A 61 -5.60 21.52 -3.20
N ARG A 62 -4.74 21.36 -2.19
CA ARG A 62 -3.96 20.14 -2.00
C ARG A 62 -4.71 19.21 -1.05
N HIS A 63 -4.87 17.97 -1.47
CA HIS A 63 -5.34 16.88 -0.65
C HIS A 63 -4.14 16.00 -0.30
N SER A 64 -3.94 15.78 1.01
CA SER A 64 -2.85 14.95 1.52
C SER A 64 -3.14 13.47 1.30
N GLY A 65 -2.10 12.71 0.97
CA GLY A 65 -2.15 11.25 0.95
C GLY A 65 -1.86 10.64 2.32
N TYR A 66 -2.12 9.34 2.45
CA TYR A 66 -1.90 8.58 3.68
C TYR A 66 -0.44 8.53 4.10
N LEU A 67 0.48 8.66 3.14
CA LEU A 67 1.92 8.60 3.34
C LEU A 67 2.60 9.96 3.13
N ASP A 68 1.83 11.06 3.23
CA ASP A 68 2.39 12.40 3.29
C ASP A 68 3.39 12.48 4.46
N GLY A 69 4.63 12.90 4.15
CA GLY A 69 5.72 13.01 5.14
C GLY A 69 6.74 11.86 5.13
N PHE A 70 6.55 10.82 4.31
CA PHE A 70 7.51 9.72 4.14
C PHE A 70 8.47 9.90 2.96
N ASP A 71 8.54 11.09 2.35
CA ASP A 71 9.33 11.37 1.14
C ASP A 71 9.10 10.34 0.01
N LEU A 72 7.87 9.84 -0.11
CA LEU A 72 7.48 8.85 -1.10
C LEU A 72 7.22 9.51 -2.46
N SER A 73 7.93 9.07 -3.49
CA SER A 73 7.67 9.55 -4.85
C SER A 73 6.40 8.93 -5.42
N ARG A 74 5.78 9.60 -6.39
CA ARG A 74 4.59 9.05 -7.09
C ARG A 74 4.90 7.73 -7.79
N GLN A 75 6.12 7.57 -8.32
CA GLN A 75 6.54 6.33 -8.97
C GLN A 75 6.67 5.18 -7.97
N ASP A 76 7.24 5.44 -6.79
CA ASP A 76 7.36 4.42 -5.74
C ASP A 76 5.99 4.04 -5.18
N ALA A 77 5.10 5.02 -5.00
CA ALA A 77 3.72 4.76 -4.60
C ALA A 77 2.95 3.92 -5.62
N GLU A 78 3.15 4.18 -6.92
CA GLU A 78 2.57 3.35 -7.98
C GLU A 78 3.14 1.92 -7.94
N ALA A 79 4.45 1.77 -7.76
CA ALA A 79 5.09 0.46 -7.63
C ALA A 79 4.58 -0.33 -6.41
N ILE A 80 4.36 0.34 -5.27
CA ILE A 80 3.77 -0.24 -4.06
C ILE A 80 2.36 -0.77 -4.36
N VAL A 81 1.49 0.06 -4.95
CA VAL A 81 0.11 -0.32 -5.29
C VAL A 81 0.09 -1.49 -6.26
N MET A 82 0.94 -1.45 -7.31
CA MET A 82 1.04 -2.53 -8.27
C MET A 82 1.53 -3.83 -7.64
N SER A 83 2.53 -3.75 -6.74
CA SER A 83 3.03 -4.92 -6.00
C SER A 83 1.95 -5.51 -5.09
N ALA A 84 1.17 -4.67 -4.41
CA ALA A 84 0.04 -5.11 -3.60
C ALA A 84 -1.03 -5.80 -4.46
N ARG A 85 -1.35 -5.27 -5.65
CA ARG A 85 -2.31 -5.91 -6.59
C ARG A 85 -1.83 -7.25 -7.11
N VAL A 86 -0.53 -7.40 -7.36
CA VAL A 86 0.06 -8.69 -7.72
C VAL A 86 -0.07 -9.69 -6.56
N GLN A 87 0.30 -9.27 -5.35
CA GLN A 87 0.20 -10.13 -4.16
C GLN A 87 -1.25 -10.50 -3.80
N ALA A 88 -2.21 -9.58 -4.03
CA ALA A 88 -3.64 -9.85 -3.88
C ALA A 88 -4.23 -10.69 -5.03
N GLY A 89 -3.45 -10.98 -6.09
CA GLY A 89 -3.91 -11.74 -7.25
C GLY A 89 -4.89 -10.98 -8.16
N TRP A 90 -4.98 -9.65 -8.05
CA TRP A 90 -5.84 -8.83 -8.90
C TRP A 90 -5.26 -8.62 -10.30
N VAL A 91 -3.93 -8.64 -10.40
CA VAL A 91 -3.19 -8.56 -11.65
C VAL A 91 -2.08 -9.60 -11.67
N GLU A 92 -1.80 -10.14 -12.84
CA GLU A 92 -0.68 -11.07 -13.02
C GLU A 92 0.64 -10.29 -13.07
N ALA A 93 1.68 -10.83 -12.41
CA ALA A 93 3.02 -10.26 -12.54
C ALA A 93 3.47 -10.36 -14.01
N PRO A 94 4.22 -9.37 -14.54
CA PRO A 94 4.86 -9.55 -15.84
C PRO A 94 5.74 -10.81 -15.82
N ALA A 95 5.81 -11.52 -16.94
CA ALA A 95 6.36 -12.88 -17.04
C ALA A 95 7.88 -13.04 -16.78
N ASP A 96 8.55 -12.01 -16.25
CA ASP A 96 9.95 -12.03 -15.84
C ASP A 96 10.01 -11.49 -14.40
N ASP A 97 10.65 -12.24 -13.49
CA ASP A 97 10.85 -11.96 -12.04
C ASP A 97 9.87 -12.58 -11.01
N ALA A 98 9.17 -13.67 -11.32
CA ALA A 98 8.55 -14.52 -10.28
C ALA A 98 9.50 -15.66 -9.84
N GLU A 99 10.26 -15.45 -8.77
CA GLU A 99 10.70 -16.56 -7.92
C GLU A 99 9.45 -17.20 -7.30
N PRO A 100 9.22 -18.52 -7.43
CA PRO A 100 7.96 -19.13 -7.06
C PRO A 100 7.85 -19.22 -5.54
N ALA A 101 7.01 -18.38 -4.94
CA ALA A 101 6.47 -18.64 -3.61
C ALA A 101 5.40 -19.73 -3.72
N ALA A 102 5.83 -20.98 -3.50
CA ALA A 102 5.01 -22.15 -3.15
C ALA A 102 4.00 -21.83 -2.02
N GLU A 103 2.83 -22.43 -1.83
CA GLU A 103 2.09 -23.56 -2.43
C GLU A 103 0.68 -23.58 -1.76
N GLU A 104 -0.33 -24.08 -2.48
CA GLU A 104 -1.53 -24.84 -2.03
C GLU A 104 -2.52 -24.32 -0.96
N THR A 105 -3.82 -24.27 -1.33
CA THR A 105 -5.02 -24.78 -0.61
C THR A 105 -6.25 -24.48 -1.49
N ALA A 106 -7.30 -25.29 -1.65
CA ALA A 106 -7.59 -26.71 -1.45
C ALA A 106 -8.91 -27.01 -2.21
N GLU A 107 -9.15 -28.30 -2.46
CA GLU A 107 -10.20 -28.94 -3.27
C GLU A 107 -11.68 -28.61 -2.98
N ALA A 108 -12.53 -28.78 -4.00
CA ALA A 108 -13.75 -29.62 -3.97
C ALA A 108 -14.27 -29.91 -5.40
#